data_AF-A0A4Y1QLI1-F1
#
_entry.id   AF-A0A4Y1QLI1-F1
#
_cell.length_a   1.000
_cell.length_b   1.000
_cell.length_c   1.000
_cell.angle_alpha   90.00
_cell.angle_beta   90.00
_cell.angle_gamma   90.00
#
_symmetry.space_group_name_H-M   'P 1'
#
loop_
_entity.id
_entity.type
_entity.pdbx_description
1 polymer ?
#
loop_
_entity_poly.entity_id
_entity_poly.type
_entity_poly.pdbx_seq_one_letter_code
_entity_poly.pdbx_strand_id
1 'polypeptide(L)' 'MKSDVSPKPTEKEMMEYCRGRLPHYMVPKTVVFKEELPKTSTGKIQKFVLREIAKEIGSSSSRVSRM' A
#
# COMPACT_ATOMS: atom_id res chain seq x y z
N MET A 1 -25.27 -8.00 -18.57
CA MET A 1 -24.16 -7.06 -18.35
C MET A 1 -24.45 -6.30 -17.05
N LYS A 2 -23.85 -6.70 -15.93
CA LYS A 2 -23.81 -5.87 -14.72
C LYS A 2 -22.36 -5.46 -14.53
N SER A 3 -22.08 -4.21 -14.83
CA SER A 3 -20.82 -3.57 -14.50
C SER A 3 -20.90 -3.24 -13.02
N ASP A 4 -20.52 -4.16 -12.15
CA ASP A 4 -20.35 -3.91 -10.71
C ASP A 4 -19.17 -2.94 -10.52
N VAL A 5 -19.42 -1.64 -10.71
CA VAL A 5 -18.43 -0.60 -10.45
C VAL A 5 -18.49 -0.27 -8.97
N SER A 6 -17.92 -1.14 -8.15
CA SER A 6 -17.58 -0.77 -6.78
C SER A 6 -16.51 0.32 -6.84
N PRO A 7 -16.68 1.47 -6.16
CA PRO A 7 -15.65 2.50 -6.13
C PRO A 7 -14.35 1.91 -5.55
N LYS A 8 -13.20 2.27 -6.14
CA LYS A 8 -11.91 1.83 -5.61
C LYS A 8 -11.77 2.35 -4.17
N PRO A 9 -11.43 1.49 -3.20
CA PRO A 9 -11.31 1.92 -1.82
C PRO A 9 -10.19 2.94 -1.68
N THR A 10 -10.39 3.91 -0.81
CA THR A 10 -9.39 4.89 -0.42
C THR A 10 -8.38 4.26 0.55
N GLU A 11 -7.22 4.91 0.70
CA GLU A 11 -6.21 4.52 1.68
C GLU A 11 -6.79 4.44 3.11
N LYS A 12 -7.62 5.43 3.48
CA LYS A 12 -8.24 5.52 4.80
C LYS A 12 -9.20 4.36 5.06
N GLU A 13 -10.08 4.06 4.10
CA GLU A 13 -11.01 2.94 4.20
C GLU A 13 -10.28 1.61 4.34
N MET A 14 -9.18 1.41 3.61
CA MET A 14 -8.36 0.21 3.73
C MET A 14 -7.69 0.09 5.11
N MET A 15 -7.20 1.19 5.66
CA MET A 15 -6.63 1.21 7.01
C MET A 15 -7.69 0.94 8.08
N GLU A 16 -8.87 1.56 7.98
CA GLU A 16 -9.99 1.35 8.92
C GLU A 16 -10.49 -0.09 8.87
N TYR A 17 -10.60 -0.66 7.66
CA TYR A 17 -10.93 -2.07 7.46
C TYR A 17 -9.96 -3.00 8.20
N CYS A 18 -8.66 -2.71 8.12
CA CYS A 18 -7.60 -3.45 8.83
C CYS A 18 -7.66 -3.23 10.35
N ARG A 19 -7.91 -2.01 10.84
CA ARG A 19 -8.01 -1.71 12.28
C ARG A 19 -9.13 -2.46 12.98
N GLY A 20 -10.25 -2.70 12.29
CA GLY A 20 -11.36 -3.47 12.84
C GLY A 20 -11.14 -4.99 12.87
N ARG A 21 -10.08 -5.50 12.23
CA ARG A 21 -9.86 -6.95 12.03
C ARG A 21 -8.49 -7.45 12.47
N LEU A 22 -7.50 -6.57 12.59
CA LEU A 22 -6.11 -6.90 12.90
C LEU A 22 -5.68 -6.19 14.18
N PRO A 23 -4.76 -6.79 14.96
CA PRO A 23 -4.07 -6.08 16.02
C PRO A 23 -3.39 -4.80 15.51
N HIS A 24 -3.34 -3.75 16.35
CA HIS A 24 -2.83 -2.44 15.98
C HIS A 24 -1.43 -2.45 15.33
N TYR A 25 -0.55 -3.37 15.73
CA TYR A 25 0.82 -3.47 15.19
C TYR A 25 0.90 -4.07 13.78
N MET A 26 -0.16 -4.73 13.29
CA MET A 26 -0.24 -5.29 11.94
C MET A 26 -0.92 -4.36 10.94
N VAL A 27 -1.54 -3.28 11.43
CA VAL A 27 -2.21 -2.31 10.57
C VAL A 27 -1.15 -1.54 9.77
N PRO A 28 -1.28 -1.46 8.43
CA PRO A 28 -0.34 -0.73 7.60
C PRO A 28 -0.37 0.77 7.95
N LYS A 29 0.80 1.41 7.89
CA LYS A 29 0.93 2.86 8.10
C LYS A 29 0.61 3.68 6.84
N THR A 30 0.77 3.06 5.67
CA THR A 30 0.59 3.67 4.35
C THR A 30 0.09 2.60 3.40
N VAL A 31 -0.88 2.93 2.56
CA VAL A 31 -1.40 2.05 1.51
C VAL A 31 -1.39 2.79 0.18
N VAL A 32 -0.66 2.24 -0.80
CA VAL A 32 -0.56 2.82 -2.16
C VAL A 32 -1.19 1.87 -3.15
N PHE A 33 -2.11 2.39 -3.95
CA PHE A 33 -2.71 1.64 -5.05
C PHE A 33 -1.89 1.84 -6.32
N LYS A 34 -1.54 0.72 -6.97
CA LYS A 34 -0.90 0.68 -8.29
C LYS A 34 -1.79 -0.13 -9.22
N GLU A 35 -1.74 0.19 -10.51
CA GLU A 35 -2.49 -0.55 -11.53
C GLU A 35 -1.97 -1.98 -11.67
N GLU A 36 -0.65 -2.17 -11.54
CA GLU A 36 -0.03 -3.48 -11.56
C GLU A 36 1.13 -3.60 -10.55
N LEU A 37 1.35 -4.82 -10.06
CA LEU A 37 2.51 -5.19 -9.25
C LEU A 37 3.68 -5.60 -10.15
N PRO A 38 4.93 -5.23 -9.80
CA PRO A 38 6.10 -5.64 -10.56
C PRO A 38 6.24 -7.17 -10.54
N LYS A 39 6.22 -7.77 -11.72
CA LYS A 39 6.31 -9.23 -11.93
C LYS A 39 7.49 -9.59 -12.82
N THR A 40 7.98 -10.81 -12.70
CA THR A 40 8.96 -11.39 -13.64
C THR A 40 8.27 -11.79 -14.95
N SER A 41 9.04 -12.17 -15.97
CA SER A 41 8.52 -12.73 -17.23
C SER A 41 7.68 -14.01 -17.04
N THR A 42 7.80 -14.66 -15.88
CA THR A 42 7.01 -15.83 -15.46
C THR A 42 5.86 -15.47 -14.51
N GLY A 43 5.58 -14.18 -14.29
CA GLY A 43 4.46 -13.69 -13.48
C GLY A 43 4.70 -13.66 -11.96
N LYS A 44 5.89 -14.02 -11.47
CA LYS A 44 6.19 -14.00 -10.02
C LYS A 44 6.40 -12.57 -9.53
N ILE A 45 5.86 -12.25 -8.34
CA ILE A 45 6.03 -10.92 -7.74
C ILE A 45 7.50 -10.66 -7.41
N GLN A 46 8.02 -9.53 -7.87
CA GLN A 46 9.38 -9.08 -7.59
C GLN A 46 9.44 -8.33 -6.25
N LYS A 47 9.52 -9.07 -5.14
CA LYS A 47 9.52 -8.49 -3.78
C LYS A 47 10.64 -7.49 -3.52
N PHE A 48 11.78 -7.58 -4.21
CA PHE A 48 12.89 -6.63 -4.03
C PHE A 48 12.53 -5.24 -4.57
N VAL A 49 11.94 -5.17 -5.77
CA VAL A 49 11.43 -3.92 -6.36
C VAL A 49 10.36 -3.31 -5.46
N LEU A 50 9.45 -4.12 -4.92
CA LEU A 50 8.45 -3.65 -3.97
C LEU A 50 9.06 -3.03 -2.70
N ARG A 51 10.19 -3.58 -2.21
CA ARG A 51 10.91 -3.00 -1.06
C ARG A 51 11.60 -1.69 -1.42
N GLU A 52 12.11 -1.54 -2.64
CA GLU A 52 12.70 -0.28 -3.12
C GLU A 52 11.63 0.81 -3.23
N ILE A 53 10.49 0.50 -3.86
CA ILE A 53 9.32 1.38 -3.93
C ILE A 53 8.87 1.79 -2.51
N ALA A 54 8.80 0.84 -1.57
CA ALA A 54 8.43 1.14 -0.18
C ALA A 54 9.43 2.07 0.53
N LYS A 55 10.74 1.94 0.24
CA LYS A 55 11.77 2.85 0.78
C LYS A 55 11.60 4.26 0.23
N GLU A 56 11.32 4.40 -1.06
CA GLU A 56 11.09 5.70 -1.70
C GLU A 56 9.86 6.41 -1.11
N ILE A 57 8.76 5.68 -0.92
CA ILE A 57 7.55 6.21 -0.28
C ILE A 57 7.86 6.69 1.15
N GLY A 58 8.65 5.93 1.91
CA GLY A 58 9.06 6.29 3.27
C GLY A 58 10.08 7.44 3.36
N SER A 59 10.80 7.75 2.29
CA SER A 59 11.85 8.78 2.25
C SER A 59 11.30 10.21 2.13
N SER A 60 10.05 10.39 1.68
CA SER A 60 9.41 11.71 1.52
C SER A 60 8.74 12.25 2.78
N SER A 61 8.88 11.60 3.93
CA SER A 61 8.50 12.22 5.21
C SER A 61 9.76 12.75 5.86
N SER A 62 10.08 14.00 5.50
CA SER A 62 10.86 14.88 6.36
C SER A 62 10.25 14.79 7.76
N ARG A 63 10.92 14.05 8.65
CA ARG A 63 10.92 14.45 10.04
C ARG A 63 11.50 15.86 9.99
N VAL A 64 10.64 16.86 9.98
CA VAL A 64 11.03 18.22 10.34
C VAL A 64 11.68 18.05 11.70
N SER A 65 13.02 18.06 11.67
CA SER A 65 13.89 18.16 12.81
C SER A 65 13.47 19.43 13.53
N ARG A 66 12.59 19.29 14.51
CA ARG A 66 12.46 20.31 15.56
C ARG A 66 13.68 20.13 16.44
N MET A 67 14.50 21.19 16.43
CA MET A 67 15.65 21.45 17.29
C MET A 67 15.35 21.19 18.76
#